data_AF-G7WQ74-F1
#
_entry.id   AF-G7WQ74-F1
#
_cell.length_a   1.000
_cell.length_b   1.000
_cell.length_c   1.000
_cell.angle_alpha   90.00
_cell.angle_beta   90.00
_cell.angle_gamma   90.00
#
_symmetry.space_group_name_H-M   'P 1'
#
loop_
_entity.id
_entity.type
_entity.pdbx_description
1 polymer ?
#
loop_
_entity_poly.entity_id
_entity_poly.type
_entity_poly.pdbx_seq_one_letter_code
_entity_poly.pdbx_strand_id
1 'polypeptide(L)'
;MKVLLDTNALMVPGQFGVDLFEGLEELGFRELLVPRPVLRELAALACLAESRRDRTAARIGLALAGRCEILEASEEADDALVDLALKSGAAVFTNDKELKKKLSTRGVTVIHLRQRRRLEIANRREF
;
A
#
# COMPACT_ATOMS: atom_id res chain seq x y z
N MET A 1 10.77 -3.27 -10.67
CA MET A 1 9.44 -3.91 -10.60
C MET A 1 8.41 -2.89 -10.13
N LYS A 2 7.13 -3.13 -10.45
CA LYS A 2 5.99 -2.27 -10.06
C LYS A 2 5.40 -2.70 -8.73
N VAL A 3 4.99 -1.72 -7.93
CA VAL A 3 4.28 -1.93 -6.66
C VAL A 3 3.08 -1.00 -6.57
N LEU A 4 1.92 -1.57 -6.26
CA LEU A 4 0.70 -0.86 -5.91
C LEU A 4 0.67 -0.64 -4.40
N LEU A 5 0.38 0.58 -3.98
CA LEU A 5 0.33 0.95 -2.57
C LEU A 5 -1.13 1.09 -2.11
N ASP A 6 -1.45 0.39 -1.04
CA ASP A 6 -2.70 0.52 -0.30
C ASP A 6 -2.65 1.71 0.68
N THR A 7 -3.82 2.19 1.13
CA THR A 7 -3.99 3.25 2.14
C THR A 7 -3.16 2.94 3.38
N ASN A 8 -3.28 1.72 3.90
CA ASN A 8 -2.55 1.28 5.09
C ASN A 8 -1.03 1.29 4.88
N ALA A 9 -0.55 0.96 3.69
CA ALA A 9 0.88 0.98 3.37
C ALA A 9 1.43 2.41 3.35
N LEU A 10 0.68 3.36 2.79
CA LEU A 10 1.05 4.78 2.75
C LEU A 10 1.05 5.44 4.14
N MET A 11 0.30 4.89 5.10
CA MET A 11 0.29 5.38 6.49
C MET A 11 1.45 4.82 7.34
N VAL A 12 2.09 3.72 6.92
CA VAL A 12 3.18 3.07 7.68
C VAL A 12 4.30 4.04 8.09
N PRO A 13 4.81 4.91 7.20
CA PRO A 13 5.89 5.84 7.58
C PRO A 13 5.49 6.77 8.73
N GLY A 14 4.27 7.31 8.69
CA GLY A 14 3.77 8.18 9.75
C GLY A 14 3.41 7.44 11.04
N GLN A 15 3.05 6.16 10.96
CA GLN A 15 2.72 5.35 12.13
C GLN A 15 3.94 4.72 12.81
N PHE A 16 4.92 4.26 12.05
CA PHE A 16 6.01 3.41 12.55
C PHE A 16 7.41 4.00 12.31
N GLY A 17 7.53 5.13 11.62
CA GLY A 17 8.82 5.78 11.35
C GLY A 17 9.72 4.97 10.41
N VAL A 18 9.11 4.28 9.43
CA VAL A 18 9.80 3.47 8.42
C VAL A 18 9.89 4.25 7.13
N ASP A 19 11.03 4.20 6.44
CA ASP A 19 11.15 4.76 5.10
C ASP A 19 10.53 3.81 4.07
N LEU A 20 9.42 4.24 3.48
CA LEU A 20 8.68 3.47 2.48
C LEU A 20 9.47 3.30 1.18
N PHE A 21 10.14 4.35 0.72
CA PHE A 21 10.80 4.33 -0.58
C PHE A 21 12.08 3.53 -0.53
N GLU A 22 12.90 3.75 0.51
CA GLU A 22 14.12 2.98 0.74
C GLU A 22 13.80 1.49 0.90
N GLY A 23 12.81 1.15 1.75
CA GLY A 23 12.43 -0.25 1.95
C GLY A 23 11.89 -0.94 0.70
N LEU A 24 11.21 -0.22 -0.18
CA LEU A 24 10.72 -0.77 -1.46
C LEU A 24 11.85 -0.89 -2.49
N GLU A 25 12.77 0.07 -2.50
CA GLU A 25 13.95 0.05 -3.37
C GLU A 25 14.89 -1.11 -3.02
N GLU A 26 15.13 -1.38 -1.73
CA GLU A 26 15.89 -2.54 -1.25
C GLU A 26 15.30 -3.88 -1.72
N LEU A 27 13.98 -3.94 -1.86
CA LEU A 27 13.25 -5.11 -2.39
C LEU A 27 13.19 -5.14 -3.93
N GLY A 28 13.73 -4.13 -4.63
CA GLY A 28 13.77 -4.05 -6.10
C GLY A 28 12.54 -3.41 -6.76
N PHE A 29 11.68 -2.75 -5.98
CA PHE A 29 10.51 -2.01 -6.48
C PHE A 29 10.86 -0.54 -6.67
N ARG A 30 10.71 -0.05 -7.91
CA ARG A 30 11.09 1.31 -8.30
C ARG A 30 9.95 2.12 -8.90
N GLU A 31 8.91 1.42 -9.37
CA GLU A 31 7.71 2.03 -9.95
C GLU A 31 6.59 1.93 -8.92
N LEU A 32 6.28 3.04 -8.26
CA LEU A 32 5.25 3.10 -7.21
C LEU A 32 3.95 3.63 -7.81
N LEU A 33 2.90 2.84 -7.66
CA LEU A 33 1.58 3.07 -8.24
C LEU A 33 0.56 3.25 -7.11
N VAL A 34 -0.29 4.26 -7.20
CA VAL A 34 -1.36 4.49 -6.23
C VAL A 34 -2.70 4.62 -6.96
N PRO A 35 -3.67 3.73 -6.69
CA PRO A 35 -5.01 3.86 -7.25
C PRO A 35 -5.71 5.14 -6.75
N ARG A 36 -6.49 5.78 -7.61
CA ARG A 36 -7.30 6.96 -7.25
C ARG A 36 -8.24 6.72 -6.04
N PRO A 37 -8.88 5.55 -5.87
CA PRO A 37 -9.67 5.25 -4.66
C PRO A 37 -8.86 5.32 -3.36
N VAL A 38 -7.61 4.83 -3.36
CA VAL A 38 -6.70 4.88 -2.20
C VAL A 38 -6.41 6.33 -1.79
N LEU A 39 -6.19 7.22 -2.76
CA LEU A 39 -6.02 8.65 -2.46
C LEU A 39 -7.25 9.27 -1.80
N ARG A 40 -8.47 8.89 -2.23
CA ARG A 40 -9.72 9.40 -1.64
C ARG A 40 -9.87 8.94 -0.19
N GLU A 41 -9.55 7.67 0.08
CA GLU A 41 -9.59 7.12 1.43
C GLU A 41 -8.56 7.82 2.34
N LEU A 42 -7.32 8.01 1.90
CA LEU A 42 -6.31 8.76 2.64
C LEU A 42 -6.75 10.20 2.94
N ALA A 43 -7.38 10.89 1.97
CA ALA A 43 -7.91 12.22 2.17
C ALA A 43 -9.04 12.25 3.21
N ALA A 44 -9.93 11.25 3.19
CA ALA A 44 -10.96 11.10 4.20
C ALA A 44 -10.35 10.85 5.59
N LEU A 45 -9.38 9.95 5.71
CA LEU A 45 -8.69 9.65 6.97
C LEU A 45 -7.93 10.86 7.52
N ALA A 46 -7.28 11.65 6.67
CA ALA A 46 -6.57 12.86 7.08
C ALA A 46 -7.49 13.89 7.77
N CYS A 47 -8.77 13.92 7.40
CA CYS A 47 -9.76 14.86 7.94
C CYS A 47 -10.59 14.25 9.07
N LEU A 48 -11.07 13.02 8.89
CA LEU A 48 -12.15 12.42 9.65
C LEU A 48 -11.68 11.38 10.67
N ALA A 49 -10.43 10.90 10.60
CA ALA A 49 -9.98 9.88 11.54
C ALA A 49 -10.00 10.42 12.98
N GLU A 50 -10.54 9.63 13.90
CA GLU A 50 -10.70 9.99 15.31
C GLU A 50 -9.33 10.19 15.99
N SER A 51 -8.43 9.26 15.71
CA SER A 51 -7.05 9.24 16.20
C SER A 51 -6.21 10.34 15.56
N ARG A 52 -5.61 11.20 16.39
CA ARG A 52 -4.64 12.22 15.93
C ARG A 52 -3.43 11.58 15.24
N ARG A 53 -3.02 10.41 15.71
CA ARG A 53 -1.92 9.64 15.11
C ARG A 53 -2.26 9.24 13.68
N ASP A 54 -3.47 8.71 13.46
CA ASP A 54 -3.89 8.24 12.14
C ASP A 54 -4.16 9.40 11.18
N ARG A 55 -4.72 10.52 11.65
CA ARG A 55 -4.78 11.76 10.85
C ARG A 55 -3.40 12.23 10.39
N THR A 56 -2.43 12.22 11.30
CA THR A 56 -1.05 12.63 10.98
C THR A 56 -0.42 11.66 9.97
N ALA A 57 -0.61 10.36 10.18
CA ALA A 57 -0.11 9.34 9.27
C ALA A 57 -0.75 9.42 7.88
N ALA A 58 -2.06 9.66 7.78
CA ALA A 58 -2.75 9.85 6.52
C ALA A 58 -2.27 11.11 5.78
N ARG A 59 -2.00 12.21 6.50
CA ARG A 59 -1.39 13.42 5.91
C ARG A 59 0.00 13.17 5.36
N ILE A 60 0.82 12.41 6.08
CA ILE A 60 2.14 11.97 5.61
C ILE A 60 1.95 11.08 4.36
N GLY A 61 1.03 10.11 4.42
CA GLY A 61 0.71 9.23 3.31
C GLY A 61 0.29 9.96 2.03
N LEU A 62 -0.53 11.01 2.14
CA LEU A 62 -0.88 11.87 1.01
C LEU A 62 0.32 12.57 0.38
N ALA A 63 1.23 13.09 1.22
CA ALA A 63 2.46 13.73 0.74
C ALA A 63 3.38 12.72 0.01
N LEU A 64 3.46 11.49 0.51
CA LEU A 64 4.19 10.40 -0.13
C LEU A 64 3.54 9.96 -1.44
N ALA A 65 2.21 9.87 -1.47
CA ALA A 65 1.45 9.49 -2.66
C ALA A 65 1.61 10.52 -3.80
N GLY A 66 1.89 11.79 -3.48
CA GLY A 66 2.24 12.82 -4.47
C GLY A 66 3.55 12.55 -5.23
N ARG A 67 4.39 11.61 -4.78
CA ARG A 67 5.61 11.15 -5.46
C ARG A 67 5.39 9.87 -6.28
N CYS A 68 4.19 9.29 -6.23
CA CYS A 68 3.85 8.06 -6.92
C CYS A 68 3.08 8.35 -8.21
N GLU A 69 3.06 7.39 -9.14
CA GLU A 69 2.20 7.46 -10.31
C GLU A 69 0.77 7.09 -9.92
N ILE A 70 -0.19 7.94 -10.31
CA ILE A 70 -1.60 7.76 -9.96
C ILE A 70 -2.30 6.98 -11.07
N LEU A 71 -2.95 5.87 -10.69
CA LEU A 71 -3.75 5.06 -11.59
C LEU A 71 -5.24 5.34 -11.38
N GLU A 72 -5.94 5.64 -12.48
CA GLU A 72 -7.39 5.76 -12.45
C GLU A 72 -8.02 4.38 -12.28
N ALA A 73 -8.97 4.28 -11.36
CA ALA A 73 -9.75 3.07 -11.09
C ALA A 73 -11.16 3.47 -10.66
N SER A 74 -12.15 2.75 -11.19
CA SER A 74 -13.59 2.96 -10.92
C SER A 74 -14.12 2.11 -9.75
N GLU A 75 -13.37 1.09 -9.34
CA GLU A 75 -13.77 0.13 -8.30
C GLU A 75 -13.38 0.61 -6.90
N GLU A 76 -13.93 -0.04 -5.87
CA GLU A 76 -13.51 0.13 -4.48
C GLU A 76 -12.02 -0.23 -4.33
N ALA A 77 -11.33 0.37 -3.35
CA ALA A 77 -9.86 0.34 -3.26
C ALA A 77 -9.27 -1.09 -3.34
N ASP A 78 -9.83 -2.03 -2.58
CA ASP A 78 -9.34 -3.41 -2.54
C ASP A 78 -9.54 -4.18 -3.84
N ASP A 79 -10.69 -4.03 -4.49
CA ASP A 79 -10.97 -4.68 -5.78
C ASP A 79 -10.11 -4.09 -6.89
N ALA A 80 -9.99 -2.75 -6.91
CA ALA A 80 -9.09 -2.05 -7.82
C ALA A 80 -7.63 -2.50 -7.66
N LEU A 81 -7.15 -2.68 -6.43
CA LEU A 81 -5.79 -3.16 -6.16
C LEU A 81 -5.57 -4.58 -6.73
N VAL A 82 -6.53 -5.48 -6.54
CA VAL A 82 -6.44 -6.85 -7.06
C VAL A 82 -6.45 -6.87 -8.59
N ASP A 83 -7.38 -6.16 -9.21
CA ASP A 83 -7.51 -6.11 -10.67
C ASP A 83 -6.28 -5.47 -11.33
N LEU A 84 -5.83 -4.32 -10.82
CA LEU A 84 -4.63 -3.64 -11.31
C LEU A 84 -3.37 -4.49 -11.13
N ALA A 85 -3.23 -5.20 -10.00
CA ALA A 85 -2.08 -6.06 -9.78
C ALA A 85 -2.02 -7.20 -10.79
N LEU A 86 -3.16 -7.84 -11.09
CA LEU A 86 -3.25 -8.91 -12.07
C LEU A 86 -2.99 -8.42 -13.50
N LYS A 87 -3.53 -7.26 -13.87
CA LYS A 87 -3.34 -6.68 -15.21
C LYS A 87 -1.92 -6.19 -15.47
N SER A 88 -1.29 -5.60 -14.47
CA SER A 88 0.03 -4.96 -14.61
C SER A 88 1.20 -5.84 -14.18
N GLY A 89 0.93 -6.99 -13.55
CA GLY A 89 1.95 -7.83 -12.91
C GLY A 89 2.64 -7.14 -11.73
N ALA A 90 2.01 -6.12 -11.13
CA ALA A 90 2.55 -5.39 -10.01
C ALA A 90 2.40 -6.19 -8.69
N ALA A 91 3.37 -6.03 -7.80
CA ALA A 91 3.20 -6.43 -6.41
C ALA A 91 2.22 -5.47 -5.71
N VAL A 92 1.65 -5.89 -4.58
CA VAL A 92 0.82 -5.01 -3.75
C VAL A 92 1.43 -4.92 -2.37
N PHE A 93 1.65 -3.69 -1.89
CA PHE A 93 1.96 -3.45 -0.49
C PHE A 93 0.65 -3.16 0.27
N THR A 94 0.26 -4.10 1.11
CA THR A 94 -0.81 -3.91 2.10
C THR A 94 -0.44 -4.59 3.42
N ASN A 95 -0.99 -4.08 4.52
CA ASN A 95 -0.91 -4.74 5.83
C ASN A 95 -2.21 -5.46 6.23
N ASP A 96 -3.28 -5.31 5.45
CA ASP A 96 -4.56 -5.94 5.70
C ASP A 96 -4.49 -7.47 5.52
N LYS A 97 -5.05 -8.24 6.45
CA LYS A 97 -4.92 -9.71 6.41
C LYS A 97 -5.80 -10.34 5.34
N GLU A 98 -7.00 -9.81 5.11
CA GLU A 98 -7.95 -10.36 4.15
C GLU A 98 -7.49 -10.08 2.72
N LEU A 99 -7.03 -8.85 2.45
CA LEU A 99 -6.50 -8.46 1.16
C LEU A 99 -5.24 -9.27 0.80
N LYS A 100 -4.32 -9.48 1.75
CA LYS A 100 -3.13 -10.35 1.53
C LYS A 100 -3.51 -11.76 1.10
N LYS A 101 -4.51 -12.36 1.75
CA LYS A 101 -5.00 -13.70 1.41
C LYS A 101 -5.64 -13.70 0.02
N LYS A 102 -6.45 -12.69 -0.30
CA LYS A 102 -7.09 -12.54 -1.61
C LYS A 102 -6.07 -12.38 -2.75
N LEU A 103 -5.01 -11.60 -2.53
CA LEU A 103 -3.93 -11.39 -3.50
C LEU A 103 -3.09 -12.66 -3.70
N SER A 104 -2.71 -13.30 -2.58
CA SER A 104 -1.85 -14.48 -2.60
C SER A 104 -2.51 -15.68 -3.28
N THR A 105 -3.81 -15.89 -3.06
CA THR A 105 -4.58 -16.96 -3.75
C THR A 105 -4.68 -16.75 -5.25
N ARG A 106 -4.51 -15.51 -5.73
CA ARG A 106 -4.48 -15.15 -7.15
C ARG A 106 -3.06 -15.04 -7.72
N GLY A 107 -2.05 -15.44 -6.94
CA GLY A 107 -0.64 -15.47 -7.38
C GLY A 107 0.05 -14.10 -7.40
N VAL A 108 -0.55 -13.06 -6.82
CA VAL A 108 0.05 -11.73 -6.74
C VAL A 108 1.09 -11.69 -5.64
N THR A 109 2.24 -11.06 -5.91
CA THR A 109 3.28 -10.82 -4.92
C THR A 109 2.81 -9.77 -3.92
N VAL A 110 2.88 -10.11 -2.64
CA VAL A 110 2.44 -9.25 -1.54
C VAL A 110 3.63 -8.77 -0.74
N ILE A 111 3.71 -7.47 -0.51
CA ILE A 111 4.68 -6.83 0.39
C ILE A 111 3.94 -6.45 1.66
N HIS A 112 4.59 -6.57 2.81
CA HIS A 112 4.05 -6.13 4.09
C HIS A 112 5.12 -5.63 5.05
N LEU A 113 4.68 -4.90 6.07
CA LEU A 113 5.55 -4.49 7.16
C LEU A 113 5.69 -5.65 8.16
N ARG A 114 6.93 -6.08 8.43
CA ARG A 114 7.25 -7.07 9.47
C ARG A 114 7.86 -6.38 10.69
N GLN A 115 7.41 -6.81 11.87
CA GLN A 115 7.87 -6.32 13.18
C GLN A 115 7.83 -4.78 13.32
N ARG A 116 6.97 -4.10 12.52
CA ARG A 116 6.85 -2.64 12.48
C ARG A 116 8.16 -1.91 12.15
N ARG A 117 9.09 -2.56 11.44
CA ARG A 117 10.44 -2.02 11.20
C ARG A 117 10.95 -2.17 9.77
N ARG A 118 10.61 -3.24 9.07
CA ARG A 118 11.13 -3.51 7.72
C ARG A 118 10.08 -4.10 6.81
N LEU A 119 10.22 -3.83 5.52
CA LEU A 119 9.35 -4.39 4.49
C LEU A 119 9.85 -5.78 4.11
N GLU A 120 8.91 -6.70 3.89
CA GLU A 120 9.22 -8.04 3.41
C GLU A 120 8.19 -8.50 2.38
N ILE A 121 8.64 -9.36 1.47
CA ILE A 121 7.76 -10.07 0.54
C ILE A 121 7.18 -11.28 1.30
N ALA A 122 5.86 -11.38 1.33
CA ALA A 122 5.19 -12.48 2.00
C ALA A 122 5.48 -13.81 1.29
N ASN A 123 5.78 -14.85 2.06
CA ASN A 123 5.96 -16.17 1.52
C ASN A 123 4.61 -16.83 1.26
N ARG A 124 4.51 -17.64 0.20
CA ARG A 124 3.31 -18.44 -0.10
C ARG A 124 2.88 -19.40 1.02
N ARG A 125 3.72 -19.63 2.03
CA ARG A 125 3.44 -20.48 3.19
C ARG A 125 2.86 -19.72 4.39
N GLU A 126 2.77 -18.39 4.32
CA GLU A 126 2.34 -17.52 5.43
C GLU A 126 0.82 -17.22 5.44
N PHE A 127 0.04 -17.78 4.50
CA PHE A 127 -1.40 -17.53 4.32
C PHE A 127 -2.23 -18.81 4.24
#